data_AF-A0A2N5MC78-F1
#
_entry.id   AF-A0A2N5MC78-F1
#
_cell.length_a   1.000
_cell.length_b   1.000
_cell.length_c   1.000
_cell.angle_alpha   90.00
_cell.angle_beta   90.00
_cell.angle_gamma   90.00
#
_symmetry.space_group_name_H-M   'P 1'
#
loop_
_entity.id
_entity.type
_entity.pdbx_description
1 polymer ?
#
loop_
_entity_poly.entity_id
_entity_poly.type
_entity_poly.pdbx_seq_one_letter_code
_entity_poly.pdbx_strand_id
1 'polypeptide(L)'
;MAALNNTQAYTYKTAKLDRDIMHKIGVNHVNLSSNAINFILFVANCIDGADGRIYVDRDKIRRELHMQKKTLIRVIQELKDKELLSEKNGFLVSHFHVTTNGETGQLRYMKNLKKFNSSEVFSMKKNAKRLLLKIAAMGTVGLPKRTSVENLYSNKLHDEQFGVFYHDSYQEFSANLFQLIEKDLIHVGIGKNTLTKDTEGYKEKFHEYCEFDAENGKVRTKSLSKHPISLKINHDLSKARKEKSFEALKNVANEEEFKFFASQYQICWELLRPETIPYFIGMKKELIARLGLLGLEIYRKSLIKYFAEHQENVLYHDLIIDEDETKAANYMKDFYILEEIKKIIVETFVSSRSNKDSLLSSEQRDELIRFFYDKGSVNHKIKLDEELTGLNSENISLYSEVLETNIKDLPGHLKPFNVLFKDIQLIYQSIPLVGESDINTHKIMVRKLAEQNLLTNKVKLQEAVNELKSKVSFISGRYPNPYNNLTQVIQTDELGYLEKLKGTRKASPLKVEIPDWILKVD
;
A
#
# COMPACT_ATOMS: atom_id res chain seq x y z
N MET A 1 30.66 12.24 2.47
CA MET A 1 29.20 12.00 2.52
C MET A 1 28.59 11.97 1.12
N ALA A 2 29.04 11.05 0.27
CA ALA A 2 28.37 10.73 -1.00
C ALA A 2 28.91 9.37 -1.46
N ALA A 3 28.06 8.34 -1.37
CA ALA A 3 28.15 7.02 -2.01
C ALA A 3 27.52 5.98 -1.08
N LEU A 4 26.21 5.78 -1.18
CA LEU A 4 25.48 4.55 -0.78
C LEU A 4 24.04 4.60 -1.34
N ASN A 5 23.85 5.09 -2.57
CA ASN A 5 22.54 5.10 -3.25
C ASN A 5 22.50 4.04 -4.35
N ASN A 6 22.60 2.77 -3.97
CA ASN A 6 22.21 1.67 -4.84
C ASN A 6 21.52 0.58 -4.01
N THR A 7 20.44 0.97 -3.33
CA THR A 7 19.41 0.03 -2.87
C THR A 7 18.28 0.10 -3.87
N GLN A 8 17.83 -1.03 -4.42
CA GLN A 8 16.59 -1.06 -5.19
C GLN A 8 15.45 -0.64 -4.27
N ALA A 9 15.04 0.62 -4.32
CA ALA A 9 13.80 1.05 -3.68
C ALA A 9 12.67 0.19 -4.27
N TYR A 10 12.02 -0.63 -3.45
CA TYR A 10 10.82 -1.31 -3.90
C TYR A 10 9.79 -0.21 -4.12
N THR A 11 9.48 0.15 -5.36
CA THR A 11 8.30 1.01 -5.57
C THR A 11 7.07 0.20 -5.21
N TYR A 12 6.19 0.72 -4.34
CA TYR A 12 4.94 0.05 -4.02
C TYR A 12 4.12 -0.13 -5.31
N LYS A 13 3.93 -1.39 -5.70
CA LYS A 13 3.19 -1.79 -6.90
C LYS A 13 1.74 -2.10 -6.55
N THR A 14 0.83 -1.80 -7.47
CA THR A 14 -0.58 -2.19 -7.32
C THR A 14 -0.89 -3.43 -8.15
N ALA A 15 -1.78 -4.28 -7.66
CA ALA A 15 -2.30 -5.39 -8.43
C ALA A 15 -3.19 -4.89 -9.58
N LYS A 16 -2.96 -5.44 -10.77
CA LYS A 16 -3.76 -5.21 -11.98
C LYS A 16 -4.05 -6.55 -12.66
N LEU A 17 -5.11 -6.63 -13.46
CA LEU A 17 -5.46 -7.86 -14.18
C LEU A 17 -4.35 -8.25 -15.15
N ASP A 18 -3.87 -9.49 -15.04
CA ASP A 18 -2.86 -10.04 -15.94
C ASP A 18 -3.43 -10.15 -17.36
N ARG A 19 -2.78 -9.48 -18.32
CA ARG A 19 -3.24 -9.47 -19.71
C ARG A 19 -3.23 -10.86 -20.33
N ASP A 20 -2.19 -11.66 -20.09
CA ASP A 20 -2.02 -12.96 -20.73
C ASP A 20 -3.06 -13.95 -20.20
N ILE A 21 -3.37 -13.88 -18.91
CA ILE A 21 -4.44 -14.68 -18.32
C ILE A 21 -5.80 -14.23 -18.87
N MET A 22 -6.07 -12.92 -18.95
CA MET A 22 -7.31 -12.42 -19.53
C MET A 22 -7.46 -12.81 -21.01
N HIS A 23 -6.36 -12.80 -21.76
CA HIS A 23 -6.33 -13.29 -23.14
C HIS A 23 -6.65 -14.79 -23.20
N LYS A 24 -5.99 -15.63 -22.38
CA LYS A 24 -6.25 -17.07 -22.32
C LYS A 24 -7.71 -17.40 -21.96
N ILE A 25 -8.32 -16.65 -21.05
CA ILE A 25 -9.77 -16.76 -20.75
C ILE A 25 -10.59 -16.32 -21.96
N GLY A 26 -10.22 -15.19 -22.58
CA GLY A 26 -10.88 -14.60 -23.73
C GLY A 26 -10.89 -15.50 -24.97
N VAL A 27 -9.84 -16.28 -25.19
CA VAL A 27 -9.79 -17.29 -26.27
C VAL A 27 -10.28 -18.68 -25.84
N ASN A 28 -10.64 -18.88 -24.56
CA ASN A 28 -11.08 -20.15 -23.95
C ASN A 28 -9.98 -21.21 -23.67
N HIS A 29 -8.69 -20.86 -23.70
CA HIS A 29 -7.61 -21.74 -23.21
C HIS A 29 -7.74 -22.02 -21.70
N VAL A 30 -8.31 -21.08 -20.95
CA VAL A 30 -8.76 -21.30 -19.58
C VAL A 30 -10.29 -21.27 -19.56
N ASN A 31 -10.91 -22.45 -19.58
CA ASN A 31 -12.37 -22.56 -19.62
C ASN A 31 -12.98 -22.24 -18.26
N LEU A 32 -13.50 -21.02 -18.13
CA LEU A 32 -14.22 -20.55 -16.94
C LEU A 32 -15.74 -20.39 -17.16
N SER A 33 -16.53 -20.56 -16.11
CA SER A 33 -17.95 -20.23 -16.05
C SER A 33 -18.19 -18.73 -16.13
N SER A 34 -19.41 -18.34 -16.50
CA SER A 34 -19.81 -16.92 -16.58
C SER A 34 -19.65 -16.20 -15.24
N ASN A 35 -19.89 -16.92 -14.15
CA ASN A 35 -19.77 -16.40 -12.78
C ASN A 35 -18.32 -16.30 -12.32
N ALA A 36 -17.45 -17.25 -12.69
CA ALA A 36 -16.03 -17.15 -12.42
C ALA A 36 -15.37 -15.94 -13.11
N ILE A 37 -15.79 -15.62 -14.35
CA ILE A 37 -15.35 -14.41 -15.04
C ILE A 37 -15.81 -13.14 -14.29
N ASN A 38 -17.08 -13.09 -13.85
CA ASN A 38 -17.59 -11.96 -13.06
C ASN A 38 -16.81 -11.79 -11.75
N PHE A 39 -16.51 -12.90 -11.06
CA PHE A 39 -15.72 -12.90 -9.84
C PHE A 39 -14.36 -12.26 -10.07
N ILE A 40 -13.61 -12.71 -11.09
CA ILE A 40 -12.28 -12.17 -11.42
C ILE A 40 -12.33 -10.67 -11.65
N LEU A 41 -13.27 -10.20 -12.49
CA LEU A 41 -13.40 -8.78 -12.81
C LEU A 41 -13.67 -7.93 -11.56
N PHE A 42 -14.59 -8.41 -10.71
CA PHE A 42 -15.01 -7.72 -9.48
C PHE A 42 -13.88 -7.64 -8.45
N VAL A 43 -13.26 -8.77 -8.10
CA VAL A 43 -12.27 -8.81 -7.02
C VAL A 43 -10.93 -8.20 -7.41
N ALA A 44 -10.68 -7.93 -8.69
CA ALA A 44 -9.39 -7.44 -9.18
C ALA A 44 -8.91 -6.14 -8.51
N ASN A 45 -9.83 -5.31 -8.01
CA ASN A 45 -9.47 -4.07 -7.32
C ASN A 45 -9.29 -4.26 -5.81
N CYS A 46 -9.60 -5.44 -5.29
CA CYS A 46 -9.48 -5.81 -3.88
C CYS A 46 -8.28 -6.73 -3.62
N ILE A 47 -7.38 -6.87 -4.61
CA ILE A 47 -6.15 -7.67 -4.48
C ILE A 47 -5.02 -6.78 -3.97
N ASP A 48 -4.36 -7.21 -2.90
CA ASP A 48 -3.14 -6.59 -2.41
C ASP A 48 -1.99 -6.84 -3.38
N GLY A 49 -1.31 -5.78 -3.81
CA GLY A 49 -0.21 -5.85 -4.76
C GLY A 49 1.08 -6.45 -4.20
N ALA A 50 1.20 -6.60 -2.87
CA ALA A 50 2.41 -7.16 -2.26
C ALA A 50 2.36 -8.69 -2.16
N ASP A 51 1.22 -9.27 -1.78
CA ASP A 51 1.09 -10.71 -1.50
C ASP A 51 -0.08 -11.41 -2.23
N GLY A 52 -0.84 -10.68 -3.03
CA GLY A 52 -1.94 -11.21 -3.82
C GLY A 52 -3.20 -11.56 -3.02
N ARG A 53 -3.28 -11.25 -1.72
CA ARG A 53 -4.47 -11.54 -0.91
C ARG A 53 -5.66 -10.71 -1.38
N ILE A 54 -6.83 -11.34 -1.41
CA ILE A 54 -8.10 -10.71 -1.76
C ILE A 54 -8.77 -10.23 -0.47
N TYR A 55 -8.82 -8.91 -0.30
CA TYR A 55 -9.48 -8.22 0.81
C TYR A 55 -10.88 -7.77 0.39
N VAL A 56 -11.81 -8.71 0.33
CA VAL A 56 -13.24 -8.42 0.24
C VAL A 56 -14.02 -9.56 0.87
N ASP A 57 -15.03 -9.20 1.66
CA ASP A 57 -15.88 -10.15 2.32
C ASP A 57 -16.69 -11.02 1.34
N ARG A 58 -16.85 -12.31 1.67
CA ARG A 58 -17.55 -13.26 0.78
C ARG A 58 -19.02 -12.91 0.61
N ASP A 59 -19.69 -12.37 1.62
CA ASP A 59 -21.06 -11.90 1.50
C ASP A 59 -21.18 -10.62 0.68
N LYS A 60 -20.19 -9.72 0.75
CA LYS A 60 -20.10 -8.57 -0.18
C LYS A 60 -19.99 -9.04 -1.63
N ILE A 61 -19.09 -9.97 -1.95
CA ILE A 61 -19.00 -10.57 -3.30
C ILE A 61 -20.35 -11.16 -3.72
N ARG A 62 -20.99 -11.92 -2.82
CA ARG A 62 -22.27 -12.58 -3.07
C ARG A 62 -23.37 -11.58 -3.43
N ARG A 63 -23.48 -10.49 -2.68
CA ARG A 63 -24.48 -9.43 -2.90
C ARG A 63 -24.24 -8.68 -4.20
N GLU A 64 -23.01 -8.23 -4.43
CA GLU A 64 -22.65 -7.42 -5.61
C GLU A 64 -22.75 -8.21 -6.92
N LEU A 65 -22.47 -9.51 -6.87
CA LEU A 65 -22.57 -10.40 -8.04
C LEU A 65 -23.90 -11.14 -8.13
N HIS A 66 -24.86 -10.86 -7.23
CA HIS A 66 -26.15 -11.54 -7.13
C HIS A 66 -26.04 -13.08 -7.16
N MET A 67 -25.02 -13.63 -6.50
CA MET A 67 -24.78 -15.08 -6.47
C MET A 67 -25.47 -15.72 -5.25
N GLN A 68 -25.83 -16.99 -5.37
CA GLN A 68 -26.14 -17.80 -4.20
C GLN A 68 -24.85 -18.25 -3.52
N LYS A 69 -24.90 -18.54 -2.21
CA LYS A 69 -23.74 -19.03 -1.44
C LYS A 69 -23.11 -20.27 -2.08
N LYS A 70 -23.93 -21.24 -2.51
CA LYS A 70 -23.47 -22.47 -3.20
C LYS A 70 -22.78 -22.16 -4.53
N THR A 71 -23.27 -21.15 -5.26
CA THR A 71 -22.66 -20.71 -6.53
C THR A 71 -21.29 -20.09 -6.30
N LEU A 72 -21.14 -19.23 -5.28
CA LEU A 72 -19.86 -18.65 -4.93
C LEU A 72 -18.82 -19.71 -4.54
N ILE A 73 -19.22 -20.71 -3.74
CA ILE A 73 -18.35 -21.84 -3.37
C ILE A 73 -17.87 -22.59 -4.61
N ARG A 74 -18.78 -22.90 -5.54
CA ARG A 74 -18.42 -23.57 -6.82
C ARG A 74 -17.47 -22.72 -7.66
N VAL A 75 -17.69 -21.41 -7.73
CA VAL A 75 -16.80 -20.47 -8.46
C VAL A 75 -15.41 -20.44 -7.84
N ILE A 76 -15.31 -20.37 -6.51
CA ILE A 76 -14.01 -20.39 -5.83
C ILE A 76 -13.28 -21.72 -6.10
N GLN A 77 -14.00 -22.85 -6.03
CA GLN A 77 -13.41 -24.15 -6.32
C GLN A 77 -12.95 -24.26 -7.77
N GLU A 78 -13.78 -23.84 -8.73
CA GLU A 78 -13.43 -23.80 -10.14
C GLU A 78 -12.14 -23.00 -10.39
N LEU A 79 -12.01 -21.84 -9.75
CA LEU A 79 -10.80 -21.00 -9.89
C LEU A 79 -9.57 -21.62 -9.22
N LYS A 80 -9.73 -22.38 -8.13
CA LYS A 80 -8.65 -23.16 -7.52
C LYS A 80 -8.21 -24.31 -8.42
N ASP A 81 -9.16 -25.05 -9.00
CA ASP A 81 -8.89 -26.16 -9.93
C ASP A 81 -8.18 -25.70 -11.21
N LYS A 82 -8.33 -24.41 -11.57
CA LYS A 82 -7.62 -23.75 -12.68
C LYS A 82 -6.35 -23.02 -12.26
N GLU A 83 -5.92 -23.18 -11.00
CA GLU A 83 -4.72 -22.54 -10.43
C GLU A 83 -4.74 -21.01 -10.48
N LEU A 84 -5.93 -20.40 -10.61
CA LEU A 84 -6.12 -18.95 -10.61
C LEU A 84 -6.34 -18.40 -9.19
N LEU A 85 -6.69 -19.27 -8.24
CA LEU A 85 -6.80 -18.96 -6.82
C LEU A 85 -6.08 -20.02 -5.97
N SER A 86 -5.60 -19.59 -4.81
CA SER A 86 -5.19 -20.49 -3.73
C SER A 86 -5.75 -19.97 -2.39
N GLU A 87 -5.65 -20.78 -1.34
CA GLU A 87 -6.02 -20.38 0.02
C GLU A 87 -4.79 -20.47 0.92
N LYS A 88 -4.44 -19.37 1.59
CA LYS A 88 -3.30 -19.28 2.51
C LYS A 88 -3.74 -18.53 3.76
N ASN A 89 -3.55 -19.15 4.93
CA ASN A 89 -3.87 -18.56 6.24
C ASN A 89 -5.31 -18.00 6.33
N GLY A 90 -6.28 -18.71 5.75
CA GLY A 90 -7.69 -18.29 5.74
C GLY A 90 -8.06 -17.22 4.69
N PHE A 91 -7.11 -16.74 3.89
CA PHE A 91 -7.35 -15.78 2.82
C PHE A 91 -7.32 -16.43 1.45
N LEU A 92 -8.14 -15.93 0.52
CA LEU A 92 -7.98 -16.22 -0.90
C LEU A 92 -6.83 -15.40 -1.46
N VAL A 93 -5.95 -16.05 -2.22
CA VAL A 93 -4.81 -15.42 -2.89
C VAL A 93 -4.98 -15.56 -4.40
N SER A 94 -4.89 -14.44 -5.10
CA SER A 94 -5.04 -14.35 -6.56
C SER A 94 -3.76 -14.73 -7.31
N HIS A 95 -3.92 -15.47 -8.40
CA HIS A 95 -2.88 -15.76 -9.40
C HIS A 95 -3.23 -15.23 -10.79
N PHE A 96 -4.24 -14.36 -10.90
CA PHE A 96 -4.67 -13.73 -12.16
C PHE A 96 -4.32 -12.24 -12.25
N HIS A 97 -3.37 -11.80 -11.43
CA HIS A 97 -2.93 -10.42 -11.35
C HIS A 97 -1.43 -10.30 -11.61
N VAL A 98 -1.02 -9.12 -12.07
CA VAL A 98 0.38 -8.68 -12.14
C VAL A 98 0.56 -7.44 -11.28
N THR A 99 1.75 -7.30 -10.72
CA THR A 99 2.12 -6.16 -9.87
C THR A 99 2.85 -5.13 -10.71
N THR A 100 2.34 -3.89 -10.75
CA THR A 100 2.93 -2.83 -11.59
C THR A 100 2.70 -1.43 -10.99
N ASN A 101 3.62 -0.52 -11.30
CA ASN A 101 3.51 0.92 -11.01
C ASN A 101 2.65 1.65 -12.07
N GLY A 102 2.33 0.98 -13.19
CA GLY A 102 1.59 1.58 -14.30
C GLY A 102 2.41 2.47 -15.25
N GLU A 103 3.71 2.65 -14.99
CA GLU A 103 4.59 3.58 -15.73
C GLU A 103 5.23 3.00 -17.01
N THR A 104 5.06 1.70 -17.30
CA THR A 104 5.68 1.11 -18.49
C THR A 104 4.74 1.10 -19.68
N GLY A 105 5.21 1.60 -20.83
CA GLY A 105 4.60 1.42 -22.16
C GLY A 105 4.52 -0.05 -22.62
N GLN A 106 4.75 -1.01 -21.72
CA GLN A 106 4.59 -2.44 -21.97
C GLN A 106 3.17 -2.83 -21.61
N LEU A 107 2.50 -3.46 -22.56
CA LEU A 107 1.11 -3.91 -22.44
C LEU A 107 1.00 -5.13 -21.51
N ARG A 108 1.43 -5.06 -20.25
CA ARG A 108 1.48 -6.21 -19.34
C ARG A 108 0.16 -6.48 -18.61
N TYR A 109 -0.74 -5.51 -18.54
CA TYR A 109 -1.98 -5.63 -17.78
C TYR A 109 -3.18 -5.11 -18.54
N MET A 110 -4.35 -5.63 -18.20
CA MET A 110 -5.65 -5.14 -18.65
C MET A 110 -6.17 -4.08 -17.67
N LYS A 111 -6.58 -2.92 -18.18
CA LYS A 111 -7.22 -1.89 -17.35
C LYS A 111 -8.60 -2.40 -16.88
N ASN A 112 -8.84 -2.40 -15.57
CA ASN A 112 -10.14 -2.74 -15.01
C ASN A 112 -11.06 -1.51 -15.03
N LEU A 113 -11.87 -1.39 -16.08
CA LEU A 113 -12.78 -0.25 -16.26
C LEU A 113 -14.05 -0.43 -15.40
N LYS A 114 -14.59 0.67 -14.88
CA LYS A 114 -15.84 0.63 -14.10
C LYS A 114 -17.00 -0.01 -14.87
N LYS A 115 -17.12 0.26 -16.17
CA LYS A 115 -18.14 -0.37 -17.04
C LYS A 115 -18.00 -1.90 -17.12
N PHE A 116 -16.78 -2.46 -17.02
CA PHE A 116 -16.56 -3.92 -16.98
C PHE A 116 -17.06 -4.56 -15.68
N ASN A 117 -17.29 -3.76 -14.64
CA ASN A 117 -17.81 -4.17 -13.34
C ASN A 117 -19.28 -3.77 -13.14
N SER A 118 -20.01 -3.61 -14.25
CA SER A 118 -21.43 -3.24 -14.22
C SER A 118 -22.33 -4.48 -14.29
N SER A 119 -23.54 -4.35 -13.76
CA SER A 119 -24.60 -5.37 -13.90
C SER A 119 -24.90 -5.69 -15.37
N GLU A 120 -24.77 -4.71 -16.26
CA GLU A 120 -24.90 -4.90 -17.71
C GLU A 120 -23.90 -5.88 -18.29
N VAL A 121 -22.64 -5.86 -17.81
CA VAL A 121 -21.58 -6.80 -18.21
C VAL A 121 -21.76 -8.13 -17.49
N PHE A 122 -22.07 -8.11 -16.20
CA PHE A 122 -22.25 -9.33 -15.40
C PHE A 122 -23.43 -10.19 -15.86
N SER A 123 -24.45 -9.60 -16.46
CA SER A 123 -25.60 -10.31 -17.05
C SER A 123 -25.34 -10.87 -18.46
N MET A 124 -24.23 -10.53 -19.11
CA MET A 124 -23.95 -11.02 -20.47
C MET A 124 -23.72 -12.53 -20.52
N LYS A 125 -23.96 -13.11 -21.70
CA LYS A 125 -23.64 -14.51 -21.99
C LYS A 125 -22.12 -14.73 -21.89
N LYS A 126 -21.74 -15.95 -21.52
CA LYS A 126 -20.34 -16.36 -21.35
C LYS A 126 -19.46 -16.04 -22.56
N ASN A 127 -19.93 -16.31 -23.77
CA ASN A 127 -19.17 -16.10 -25.00
C ASN A 127 -19.03 -14.61 -25.37
N ALA A 128 -20.01 -13.76 -25.05
CA ALA A 128 -19.87 -12.30 -25.16
C ALA A 128 -18.82 -11.75 -24.18
N LYS A 129 -18.79 -12.24 -22.93
CA LYS A 129 -17.77 -11.86 -21.95
C LYS A 129 -16.36 -12.27 -22.41
N ARG A 130 -16.22 -13.47 -22.98
CA ARG A 130 -14.94 -13.93 -23.55
C ARG A 130 -14.48 -13.05 -24.69
N LEU A 131 -15.39 -12.71 -25.61
CA LEU A 131 -15.09 -11.80 -26.70
C LEU A 131 -14.64 -10.43 -26.18
N LEU A 132 -15.33 -9.88 -25.17
CA LEU A 132 -14.93 -8.64 -24.51
C LEU A 132 -13.52 -8.74 -23.90
N LEU A 133 -13.23 -9.80 -23.14
CA LEU A 133 -11.91 -10.02 -22.54
C LEU A 133 -10.81 -10.17 -23.59
N LYS A 134 -11.08 -10.90 -24.67
CA LYS A 134 -10.16 -11.00 -25.82
C LYS A 134 -9.83 -9.62 -26.37
N ILE A 135 -10.86 -8.81 -26.67
CA ILE A 135 -10.67 -7.46 -27.22
C ILE A 135 -9.91 -6.56 -26.24
N ALA A 136 -10.29 -6.58 -24.95
CA ALA A 136 -9.65 -5.78 -23.91
C ALA A 136 -8.19 -6.20 -23.66
N ALA A 137 -7.88 -7.49 -23.81
CA ALA A 137 -6.53 -8.01 -23.69
C ALA A 137 -5.68 -7.83 -24.96
N MET A 138 -6.24 -7.51 -26.13
CA MET A 138 -5.45 -7.33 -27.38
C MET A 138 -4.60 -6.04 -27.39
N GLY A 139 -4.89 -5.06 -26.53
CA GLY A 139 -3.95 -3.95 -26.27
C GLY A 139 -4.57 -2.75 -25.58
N THR A 140 -3.94 -1.58 -25.75
CA THR A 140 -4.35 -0.37 -25.04
C THR A 140 -5.80 0.01 -25.35
N VAL A 141 -6.55 0.32 -24.29
CA VAL A 141 -7.91 0.84 -24.37
C VAL A 141 -7.97 2.02 -25.35
N GLY A 142 -8.99 2.04 -26.21
CA GLY A 142 -9.20 3.11 -27.17
C GLY A 142 -8.37 3.02 -28.46
N LEU A 143 -7.41 2.10 -28.56
CA LEU A 143 -6.69 1.84 -29.82
C LEU A 143 -7.37 0.72 -30.63
N PRO A 144 -7.62 0.93 -31.93
CA PRO A 144 -8.19 -0.11 -32.78
C PRO A 144 -7.21 -1.29 -32.95
N LYS A 145 -7.76 -2.51 -32.88
CA LYS A 145 -7.02 -3.76 -33.07
C LYS A 145 -7.60 -4.52 -34.26
N ARG A 146 -6.74 -4.78 -35.25
CA ARG A 146 -7.15 -5.46 -36.48
C ARG A 146 -7.24 -6.96 -36.24
N THR A 147 -8.30 -7.56 -36.78
CA THR A 147 -8.49 -9.01 -36.88
C THR A 147 -9.36 -9.31 -38.08
N SER A 148 -9.34 -10.53 -38.58
CA SER A 148 -10.32 -10.98 -39.57
C SER A 148 -11.55 -11.55 -38.88
N VAL A 149 -12.73 -11.36 -39.46
CA VAL A 149 -13.99 -11.94 -38.97
C VAL A 149 -13.88 -13.47 -38.91
N GLU A 150 -13.20 -14.08 -39.88
CA GLU A 150 -12.98 -15.52 -39.99
C GLU A 150 -12.14 -16.08 -38.83
N ASN A 151 -11.36 -15.26 -38.14
CA ASN A 151 -10.62 -15.68 -36.94
C ASN A 151 -11.50 -15.67 -35.67
N LEU A 152 -12.76 -15.22 -35.77
CA LEU A 152 -13.66 -15.03 -34.63
C LEU A 152 -14.80 -16.06 -34.56
N TYR A 153 -14.81 -17.08 -35.43
CA TYR A 153 -15.75 -18.21 -35.36
C TYR A 153 -15.19 -19.45 -36.07
N SER A 154 -15.65 -20.63 -35.66
CA SER A 154 -15.37 -21.94 -36.27
C SER A 154 -13.87 -22.29 -36.43
N ASN A 155 -13.00 -21.90 -35.48
CA ASN A 155 -11.55 -22.18 -35.54
C ASN A 155 -11.12 -23.45 -34.78
N LYS A 156 -12.02 -24.39 -34.47
CA LYS A 156 -11.69 -25.63 -33.73
C LYS A 156 -10.57 -26.47 -34.37
N LEU A 157 -10.30 -26.30 -35.67
CA LEU A 157 -9.30 -27.05 -36.43
C LEU A 157 -8.17 -26.17 -36.99
N HIS A 158 -8.07 -24.90 -36.57
CA HIS A 158 -7.12 -23.93 -37.12
C HIS A 158 -6.42 -23.11 -36.04
N ASP A 159 -5.16 -22.76 -36.31
CA ASP A 159 -4.28 -21.79 -35.65
C ASP A 159 -4.72 -21.34 -34.23
N GLU A 160 -4.35 -22.15 -33.23
CA GLU A 160 -4.60 -21.90 -31.79
C GLU A 160 -4.11 -20.53 -31.32
N GLN A 161 -3.17 -19.92 -32.05
CA GLN A 161 -2.53 -18.69 -31.65
C GLN A 161 -3.40 -17.44 -31.91
N PHE A 162 -4.31 -17.49 -32.91
CA PHE A 162 -5.06 -16.30 -33.35
C PHE A 162 -6.58 -16.48 -33.43
N GLY A 163 -7.09 -17.72 -33.43
CA GLY A 163 -8.52 -18.03 -33.56
C GLY A 163 -9.27 -18.11 -32.22
N VAL A 164 -10.60 -17.98 -32.26
CA VAL A 164 -11.48 -18.41 -31.16
C VAL A 164 -12.23 -19.69 -31.53
N PHE A 165 -12.34 -20.61 -30.58
CA PHE A 165 -12.93 -21.95 -30.78
C PHE A 165 -14.26 -22.17 -30.05
N TYR A 166 -14.78 -21.13 -29.39
CA TYR A 166 -16.03 -21.20 -28.62
C TYR A 166 -17.24 -20.58 -29.34
N HIS A 167 -17.05 -20.01 -30.52
CA HIS A 167 -18.13 -19.60 -31.43
C HIS A 167 -18.20 -20.63 -32.56
N ASP A 168 -19.32 -21.34 -32.68
CA ASP A 168 -19.45 -22.43 -33.65
C ASP A 168 -19.86 -21.94 -35.04
N SER A 169 -20.47 -20.76 -35.13
CA SER A 169 -20.93 -20.15 -36.38
C SER A 169 -20.74 -18.64 -36.40
N TYR A 170 -20.82 -18.07 -37.61
CA TYR A 170 -20.81 -16.62 -37.81
C TYR A 170 -21.95 -15.93 -37.06
N GLN A 171 -23.15 -16.53 -37.05
CA GLN A 171 -24.35 -15.98 -36.41
C GLN A 171 -24.17 -15.89 -34.88
N GLU A 172 -23.54 -16.89 -34.27
CA GLU A 172 -23.27 -16.86 -32.83
C GLU A 172 -22.24 -15.77 -32.49
N PHE A 173 -21.20 -15.64 -33.31
CA PHE A 173 -20.21 -14.57 -33.19
C PHE A 173 -20.87 -13.19 -33.35
N SER A 174 -21.62 -12.96 -34.43
CA SER A 174 -22.20 -11.65 -34.75
C SER A 174 -23.22 -11.23 -33.69
N ALA A 175 -24.04 -12.17 -33.17
CA ALA A 175 -24.96 -11.88 -32.06
C ALA A 175 -24.22 -11.40 -30.79
N ASN A 176 -23.10 -12.05 -30.43
CA ASN A 176 -22.29 -11.62 -29.30
C ASN A 176 -21.57 -10.30 -29.59
N LEU A 177 -21.09 -10.07 -30.81
CA LEU A 177 -20.47 -8.81 -31.23
C LEU A 177 -21.46 -7.64 -31.13
N PHE A 178 -22.66 -7.81 -31.66
CA PHE A 178 -23.71 -6.79 -31.62
C PHE A 178 -24.14 -6.50 -30.19
N GLN A 179 -24.25 -7.50 -29.32
CA GLN A 179 -24.50 -7.27 -27.90
C GLN A 179 -23.45 -6.33 -27.27
N LEU A 180 -22.18 -6.43 -27.67
CA LEU A 180 -21.12 -5.54 -27.18
C LEU A 180 -21.23 -4.12 -27.77
N ILE A 181 -21.67 -3.98 -29.02
CA ILE A 181 -21.93 -2.67 -29.66
C ILE A 181 -23.13 -1.99 -28.99
N GLU A 182 -24.26 -2.70 -28.82
CA GLU A 182 -25.50 -2.18 -28.19
C GLU A 182 -25.25 -1.66 -26.77
N LYS A 183 -24.38 -2.35 -26.02
CA LYS A 183 -23.97 -1.97 -24.66
C LYS A 183 -22.88 -0.89 -24.62
N ASP A 184 -22.48 -0.37 -25.78
CA ASP A 184 -21.47 0.68 -25.92
C ASP A 184 -20.07 0.28 -25.39
N LEU A 185 -19.75 -1.01 -25.42
CA LEU A 185 -18.49 -1.53 -24.88
C LEU A 185 -17.37 -1.46 -25.92
N ILE A 186 -17.72 -1.63 -27.19
CA ILE A 186 -16.78 -1.66 -28.31
C ILE A 186 -17.31 -0.87 -29.50
N HIS A 187 -16.38 -0.37 -30.32
CA HIS A 187 -16.63 0.13 -31.66
C HIS A 187 -15.97 -0.83 -32.68
N VAL A 188 -16.63 -1.01 -33.82
CA VAL A 188 -16.16 -1.91 -34.88
C VAL A 188 -15.91 -1.11 -36.15
N GLY A 189 -14.65 -0.96 -36.54
CA GLY A 189 -14.28 -0.29 -37.80
C GLY A 189 -14.26 -1.27 -38.97
N ILE A 190 -14.95 -0.89 -40.05
CA ILE A 190 -15.03 -1.58 -41.33
C ILE A 190 -14.57 -0.61 -42.42
N GLY A 191 -13.40 -0.86 -43.02
CA GLY A 191 -12.82 0.08 -43.98
C GLY A 191 -12.61 1.47 -43.37
N LYS A 192 -13.31 2.48 -43.90
CA LYS A 192 -13.30 3.87 -43.37
C LYS A 192 -14.42 4.14 -42.36
N ASN A 193 -15.39 3.24 -42.23
CA ASN A 193 -16.56 3.41 -41.38
C ASN A 193 -16.30 2.84 -39.98
N THR A 194 -16.94 3.43 -38.97
CA THR A 194 -16.96 2.88 -37.60
C THR A 194 -18.39 2.64 -37.20
N LEU A 195 -18.72 1.40 -36.85
CA LEU A 195 -19.99 1.00 -36.31
C LEU A 195 -20.00 1.20 -34.79
N THR A 196 -20.99 1.94 -34.32
CA THR A 196 -21.30 2.20 -32.91
C THR A 196 -22.78 1.89 -32.65
N LYS A 197 -23.22 1.96 -31.38
CA LYS A 197 -24.65 1.81 -31.02
C LYS A 197 -25.56 2.82 -31.75
N ASP A 198 -25.03 4.01 -32.05
CA ASP A 198 -25.78 5.11 -32.66
C ASP A 198 -25.75 5.06 -34.20
N THR A 199 -25.02 4.09 -34.78
CA THR A 199 -24.96 3.93 -36.22
C THR A 199 -26.25 3.28 -36.72
N GLU A 200 -27.04 4.00 -37.51
CA GLU A 200 -28.26 3.45 -38.11
C GLU A 200 -27.94 2.24 -39.01
N GLY A 201 -28.71 1.16 -38.85
CA GLY A 201 -28.57 -0.07 -39.63
C GLY A 201 -27.20 -0.75 -39.48
N TYR A 202 -26.54 -0.63 -38.32
CA TYR A 202 -25.18 -1.15 -38.14
C TYR A 202 -25.07 -2.67 -38.29
N LYS A 203 -26.14 -3.42 -37.98
CA LYS A 203 -26.17 -4.88 -38.11
C LYS A 203 -26.16 -5.25 -39.59
N GLU A 204 -27.03 -4.63 -40.37
CA GLU A 204 -27.19 -4.82 -41.80
C GLU A 204 -25.88 -4.48 -42.53
N LYS A 205 -25.28 -3.33 -42.21
CA LYS A 205 -23.96 -2.91 -42.74
C LYS A 205 -22.85 -3.90 -42.41
N PHE A 206 -22.84 -4.47 -41.19
CA PHE A 206 -21.85 -5.47 -40.81
C PHE A 206 -22.06 -6.79 -41.57
N HIS A 207 -23.31 -7.22 -41.72
CA HIS A 207 -23.68 -8.43 -42.47
C HIS A 207 -23.33 -8.32 -43.95
N GLU A 208 -23.68 -7.20 -44.60
CA GLU A 208 -23.35 -6.90 -46.00
C GLU A 208 -21.84 -6.93 -46.22
N TYR A 209 -21.06 -6.24 -45.37
CA TYR A 209 -19.60 -6.27 -45.44
C TYR A 209 -19.03 -7.68 -45.31
N CYS A 210 -19.67 -8.54 -44.52
CA CYS A 210 -19.23 -9.90 -44.27
C CYS A 210 -19.73 -10.90 -45.32
N GLU A 211 -20.43 -10.45 -46.36
CA GLU A 211 -21.06 -11.29 -47.39
C GLU A 211 -22.00 -12.34 -46.76
N PHE A 212 -22.72 -11.95 -45.71
CA PHE A 212 -23.69 -12.82 -45.06
C PHE A 212 -25.03 -12.79 -45.80
N ASP A 213 -25.48 -13.96 -46.23
CA ASP A 213 -26.81 -14.18 -46.78
C ASP A 213 -27.72 -14.83 -45.71
N ALA A 214 -28.97 -14.36 -45.59
CA ALA A 214 -29.93 -14.93 -44.67
C ALA A 214 -30.38 -16.34 -45.08
N GLU A 215 -30.42 -16.64 -46.39
CA GLU A 215 -30.83 -17.95 -46.91
C GLU A 215 -29.65 -18.94 -46.91
N ASN A 216 -28.48 -18.50 -47.36
CA ASN A 216 -27.31 -19.36 -47.55
C ASN A 216 -26.28 -19.29 -46.42
N GLY A 217 -26.46 -18.38 -45.45
CA GLY A 217 -25.51 -18.13 -44.38
C GLY A 217 -24.24 -17.41 -44.86
N LYS A 218 -23.22 -17.35 -43.99
CA LYS A 218 -21.88 -16.88 -44.38
C LYS A 218 -21.07 -18.06 -44.92
N VAL A 219 -20.70 -17.99 -46.20
CA VAL A 219 -19.74 -18.95 -46.78
C VAL A 219 -18.33 -18.57 -46.33
N ARG A 220 -17.61 -19.52 -45.71
CA ARG A 220 -16.21 -19.31 -45.36
C ARG A 220 -15.38 -19.27 -46.64
N THR A 221 -14.90 -18.09 -47.03
CA THR A 221 -14.13 -17.93 -48.26
C THR A 221 -12.85 -18.75 -48.21
N LYS A 222 -12.67 -19.65 -49.20
CA LYS A 222 -11.46 -20.47 -49.36
C LYS A 222 -10.28 -19.54 -49.69
N SER A 223 -9.52 -19.19 -48.66
CA SER A 223 -8.15 -18.63 -48.69
C SER A 223 -7.87 -17.22 -49.24
N LEU A 224 -8.71 -16.57 -50.07
CA LEU A 224 -8.30 -15.31 -50.73
C LEU A 224 -8.92 -13.99 -50.20
N SER A 225 -10.12 -13.99 -49.61
CA SER A 225 -10.73 -12.78 -49.03
C SER A 225 -11.11 -12.98 -47.55
N LYS A 226 -10.21 -12.61 -46.66
CA LYS A 226 -10.58 -12.39 -45.25
C LYS A 226 -11.26 -11.04 -45.13
N HIS A 227 -12.17 -10.88 -44.17
CA HIS A 227 -12.86 -9.62 -43.89
C HIS A 227 -12.16 -8.90 -42.73
N PRO A 228 -11.19 -7.99 -42.99
CA PRO A 228 -10.49 -7.27 -41.94
C PRO A 228 -11.41 -6.27 -41.24
N ILE A 229 -11.57 -6.45 -39.94
CA ILE A 229 -12.25 -5.51 -39.06
C ILE A 229 -11.25 -4.94 -38.05
N SER A 230 -11.59 -3.77 -37.51
CA SER A 230 -10.89 -3.22 -36.36
C SER A 230 -11.81 -3.20 -35.14
N LEU A 231 -11.36 -3.78 -34.04
CA LEU A 231 -12.08 -3.83 -32.78
C LEU A 231 -11.43 -2.85 -31.81
N LYS A 232 -12.24 -1.97 -31.21
CA LYS A 232 -11.76 -0.94 -30.30
C LYS A 232 -12.66 -0.91 -29.08
N ILE A 233 -12.09 -1.00 -27.87
CA ILE A 233 -12.84 -0.64 -26.65
C ILE A 233 -13.22 0.84 -26.77
N ASN A 234 -14.50 1.18 -26.55
CA ASN A 234 -14.98 2.56 -26.71
C ASN A 234 -14.06 3.54 -25.94
N HIS A 235 -13.56 4.55 -26.64
CA HIS A 235 -12.57 5.49 -26.13
C HIS A 235 -13.17 6.49 -25.13
N ASP A 236 -14.48 6.70 -25.14
CA ASP A 236 -15.15 7.51 -24.12
C ASP A 236 -15.18 6.78 -22.76
N LEU A 237 -15.02 5.45 -22.77
CA LEU A 237 -14.67 4.67 -21.56
C LEU A 237 -13.26 5.01 -21.00
N SER A 238 -12.49 5.86 -21.67
CA SER A 238 -11.10 6.21 -21.30
C SER A 238 -10.85 7.72 -21.14
N LYS A 239 -11.74 8.60 -21.63
CA LYS A 239 -11.67 10.06 -21.45
C LYS A 239 -12.46 10.49 -20.20
N ALA A 240 -11.81 10.40 -19.04
CA ALA A 240 -12.35 10.70 -17.71
C ALA A 240 -12.61 12.20 -17.40
N ARG A 241 -13.03 13.04 -18.36
CA ARG A 241 -13.14 14.49 -18.11
C ARG A 241 -14.52 15.01 -17.68
N LYS A 242 -15.62 14.27 -17.82
CA LYS A 242 -16.95 14.79 -17.41
C LYS A 242 -17.92 13.81 -16.71
N GLU A 243 -17.78 12.49 -16.86
CA GLU A 243 -18.70 11.52 -16.23
C GLU A 243 -17.96 10.46 -15.38
N LYS A 244 -18.30 10.36 -14.09
CA LYS A 244 -17.73 9.44 -13.08
C LYS A 244 -17.97 7.94 -13.35
N SER A 245 -18.64 7.58 -14.44
CA SER A 245 -19.02 6.20 -14.83
C SER A 245 -17.92 5.44 -15.59
N PHE A 246 -16.89 6.14 -16.07
CA PHE A 246 -15.93 5.61 -17.04
C PHE A 246 -14.46 5.64 -16.56
N GLU A 247 -14.25 5.84 -15.26
CA GLU A 247 -12.92 5.84 -14.64
C GLU A 247 -12.38 4.40 -14.48
N ALA A 248 -11.06 4.23 -14.62
CA ALA A 248 -10.42 2.99 -14.20
C ALA A 248 -10.63 2.82 -12.69
N LEU A 249 -11.04 1.63 -12.25
CA LEU A 249 -11.29 1.42 -10.83
C LEU A 249 -9.98 1.52 -10.04
N LYS A 250 -10.02 2.33 -8.99
CA LYS A 250 -8.93 2.42 -8.01
C LYS A 250 -8.85 1.09 -7.27
N ASN A 251 -7.63 0.62 -7.03
CA ASN A 251 -7.43 -0.53 -6.16
C ASN A 251 -7.67 -0.09 -4.70
N VAL A 252 -8.57 -0.80 -4.01
CA VAL A 252 -9.05 -0.52 -2.66
C VAL A 252 -8.56 -1.55 -1.64
N ALA A 253 -7.66 -2.47 -2.03
CA ALA A 253 -7.23 -3.57 -1.17
C ALA A 253 -6.65 -3.12 0.17
N ASN A 254 -5.84 -2.04 0.19
CA ASN A 254 -5.28 -1.51 1.43
C ASN A 254 -6.36 -0.98 2.39
N GLU A 255 -7.39 -0.36 1.84
CA GLU A 255 -8.49 0.19 2.63
C GLU A 255 -9.37 -0.93 3.17
N GLU A 256 -9.70 -1.92 2.33
CA GLU A 256 -10.49 -3.09 2.75
C GLU A 256 -9.71 -3.98 3.75
N GLU A 257 -8.38 -4.07 3.65
CA GLU A 257 -7.56 -4.74 4.66
C GLU A 257 -7.63 -4.04 6.02
N PHE A 258 -7.49 -2.70 6.04
CA PHE A 258 -7.62 -1.94 7.27
C PHE A 258 -9.00 -2.17 7.90
N LYS A 259 -10.08 -2.06 7.11
CA LYS A 259 -11.45 -2.31 7.55
C LYS A 259 -11.63 -3.73 8.07
N PHE A 260 -11.05 -4.72 7.38
CA PHE A 260 -11.10 -6.11 7.81
C PHE A 260 -10.53 -6.28 9.22
N PHE A 261 -9.33 -5.77 9.49
CA PHE A 261 -8.73 -5.87 10.83
C PHE A 261 -9.48 -5.01 11.85
N ALA A 262 -9.91 -3.80 11.49
CA ALA A 262 -10.69 -2.94 12.38
C ALA A 262 -11.99 -3.63 12.84
N SER A 263 -12.73 -4.24 11.91
CA SER A 263 -13.96 -4.97 12.21
C SER A 263 -13.74 -6.21 13.09
N GLN A 264 -12.60 -6.91 12.95
CA GLN A 264 -12.26 -8.04 13.82
C GLN A 264 -12.11 -7.63 15.29
N TYR A 265 -11.70 -6.39 15.55
CA TYR A 265 -11.49 -5.83 16.89
C TYR A 265 -12.54 -4.79 17.28
N GLN A 266 -13.72 -4.82 16.65
CA GLN A 266 -14.87 -3.96 16.95
C GLN A 266 -14.58 -2.45 16.87
N ILE A 267 -13.61 -2.05 16.04
CA ILE A 267 -13.28 -0.65 15.83
C ILE A 267 -14.25 -0.07 14.80
N CYS A 268 -15.01 0.96 15.21
CA CYS A 268 -15.87 1.75 14.33
C CYS A 268 -15.03 2.65 13.42
N TRP A 269 -14.39 2.06 12.41
CA TRP A 269 -13.50 2.74 11.47
C TRP A 269 -14.21 3.86 10.68
N GLU A 270 -15.53 3.81 10.59
CA GLU A 270 -16.37 4.86 9.99
C GLU A 270 -16.35 6.17 10.77
N LEU A 271 -16.01 6.13 12.07
CA LEU A 271 -15.92 7.30 12.95
C LEU A 271 -14.51 7.91 13.01
N LEU A 272 -13.52 7.25 12.41
CA LEU A 272 -12.17 7.80 12.30
C LEU A 272 -12.15 9.02 11.38
N ARG A 273 -11.24 9.95 11.66
CA ARG A 273 -11.02 11.11 10.79
C ARG A 273 -10.65 10.68 9.36
N PRO A 274 -11.06 11.44 8.33
CA PRO A 274 -10.79 11.10 6.93
C PRO A 274 -9.31 10.88 6.61
N GLU A 275 -8.41 11.54 7.34
CA GLU A 275 -6.96 11.48 7.12
C GLU A 275 -6.31 10.24 7.76
N THR A 276 -6.92 9.68 8.80
CA THR A 276 -6.32 8.64 9.65
C THR A 276 -6.07 7.34 8.89
N ILE A 277 -7.07 6.82 8.18
CA ILE A 277 -6.91 5.61 7.36
C ILE A 277 -5.83 5.79 6.28
N PRO A 278 -5.81 6.91 5.51
CA PRO A 278 -4.69 7.23 4.63
C PRO A 278 -3.30 7.19 5.28
N TYR A 279 -3.14 7.64 6.53
CA TYR A 279 -1.85 7.57 7.24
C TYR A 279 -1.45 6.13 7.56
N PHE A 280 -2.36 5.28 8.06
CA PHE A 280 -2.10 3.84 8.25
C PHE A 280 -1.67 3.16 6.93
N ILE A 281 -2.40 3.45 5.84
CA ILE A 281 -2.06 2.94 4.51
C ILE A 281 -0.71 3.49 4.02
N GLY A 282 -0.39 4.74 4.34
CA GLY A 282 0.90 5.37 4.04
C GLY A 282 2.06 4.62 4.69
N MET A 283 1.96 4.33 5.99
CA MET A 283 2.95 3.55 6.73
C MET A 283 3.15 2.15 6.15
N LYS A 284 2.05 1.45 5.82
CA LYS A 284 2.11 0.15 5.14
C LYS A 284 2.91 0.23 3.85
N LYS A 285 2.60 1.21 2.98
CA LYS A 285 3.27 1.38 1.69
C LYS A 285 4.76 1.71 1.86
N GLU A 286 5.11 2.55 2.83
CA GLU A 286 6.49 2.90 3.13
C GLU A 286 7.30 1.67 3.60
N LEU A 287 6.74 0.87 4.51
CA LEU A 287 7.36 -0.37 4.96
C LEU A 287 7.56 -1.37 3.83
N ILE A 288 6.55 -1.56 2.97
CA ILE A 288 6.69 -2.44 1.78
C ILE A 288 7.74 -1.89 0.82
N ALA A 289 7.80 -0.57 0.65
CA ALA A 289 8.71 0.05 -0.29
C ALA A 289 10.18 -0.09 0.11
N ARG A 290 10.46 -0.23 1.40
CA ARG A 290 11.81 -0.44 1.92
C ARG A 290 12.11 -1.91 2.17
N LEU A 291 11.17 -2.66 2.75
CA LEU A 291 11.41 -4.00 3.30
C LEU A 291 10.65 -5.13 2.57
N GLY A 292 9.89 -4.83 1.53
CA GLY A 292 9.11 -5.82 0.77
C GLY A 292 8.07 -6.55 1.64
N LEU A 293 8.01 -7.88 1.52
CA LEU A 293 7.07 -8.72 2.28
C LEU A 293 7.30 -8.69 3.79
N LEU A 294 8.55 -8.53 4.23
CA LEU A 294 8.88 -8.38 5.65
C LEU A 294 8.23 -7.11 6.22
N GLY A 295 8.28 -6.01 5.47
CA GLY A 295 7.62 -4.76 5.85
C GLY A 295 6.11 -4.90 6.00
N LEU A 296 5.48 -5.67 5.10
CA LEU A 296 4.06 -6.01 5.20
C LEU A 296 3.74 -6.83 6.46
N GLU A 297 4.59 -7.80 6.80
CA GLU A 297 4.43 -8.63 7.99
C GLU A 297 4.56 -7.81 9.27
N ILE A 298 5.58 -6.97 9.38
CA ILE A 298 5.78 -6.03 10.50
C ILE A 298 4.56 -5.13 10.66
N TYR A 299 4.07 -4.54 9.56
CA TYR A 299 2.88 -3.70 9.57
C TYR A 299 1.66 -4.45 10.12
N ARG A 300 1.34 -5.63 9.57
CA ARG A 300 0.17 -6.40 9.98
C ARG A 300 0.25 -6.84 11.42
N LYS A 301 1.41 -7.36 11.85
CA LYS A 301 1.64 -7.79 13.24
C LYS A 301 1.45 -6.62 14.21
N SER A 302 2.02 -5.47 13.88
CA SER A 302 1.89 -4.24 14.67
C SER A 302 0.44 -3.74 14.71
N LEU A 303 -0.26 -3.75 13.57
CA LEU A 303 -1.65 -3.29 13.47
C LEU A 303 -2.59 -4.17 14.28
N ILE A 304 -2.45 -5.49 14.12
CA ILE A 304 -3.24 -6.49 14.85
C ILE A 304 -2.99 -6.33 16.36
N LYS A 305 -1.74 -6.18 16.80
CA LYS A 305 -1.40 -5.99 18.21
C LYS A 305 -2.01 -4.68 18.75
N TYR A 306 -1.84 -3.57 18.03
CA TYR A 306 -2.41 -2.27 18.39
C TYR A 306 -3.94 -2.33 18.52
N PHE A 307 -4.62 -2.94 17.54
CA PHE A 307 -6.08 -3.07 17.56
C PHE A 307 -6.57 -4.03 18.65
N ALA A 308 -5.85 -5.11 18.93
CA ALA A 308 -6.20 -6.04 20.00
C ALA A 308 -6.09 -5.40 21.39
N GLU A 309 -5.05 -4.59 21.62
CA GLU A 309 -4.78 -3.95 22.92
C GLU A 309 -5.68 -2.74 23.17
N HIS A 310 -6.01 -1.97 22.14
CA HIS A 310 -6.78 -0.73 22.31
C HIS A 310 -8.25 -0.86 21.92
N GLN A 311 -8.62 -1.73 20.97
CA GLN A 311 -10.00 -1.91 20.51
C GLN A 311 -10.67 -0.55 20.21
N GLU A 312 -11.81 -0.25 20.83
CA GLU A 312 -12.52 1.02 20.68
C GLU A 312 -11.68 2.25 21.09
N ASN A 313 -10.65 2.08 21.95
CA ASN A 313 -9.75 3.17 22.37
C ASN A 313 -8.91 3.76 21.23
N VAL A 314 -8.82 3.07 20.08
CA VAL A 314 -8.20 3.63 18.88
C VAL A 314 -8.89 4.93 18.44
N LEU A 315 -10.20 5.06 18.65
CA LEU A 315 -10.94 6.30 18.38
C LEU A 315 -10.47 7.43 19.29
N TYR A 316 -10.18 7.14 20.56
CA TYR A 316 -9.66 8.15 21.49
C TYR A 316 -8.29 8.64 21.04
N HIS A 317 -7.39 7.74 20.63
CA HIS A 317 -6.10 8.14 20.08
C HIS A 317 -6.23 8.97 18.79
N ASP A 318 -7.28 8.72 18.00
CA ASP A 318 -7.56 9.51 16.82
C ASP A 318 -8.09 10.91 17.16
N LEU A 319 -8.84 11.05 18.26
CA LEU A 319 -9.42 12.32 18.70
C LEU A 319 -8.45 13.25 19.45
N ILE A 320 -7.31 12.75 19.92
CA ILE A 320 -6.30 13.62 20.57
C ILE A 320 -5.69 14.53 19.49
N ILE A 321 -5.93 15.83 19.64
CA ILE A 321 -5.59 16.86 18.66
C ILE A 321 -4.09 17.20 18.74
N ASP A 322 -3.42 17.19 17.58
CA ASP A 322 -2.39 18.15 17.20
C ASP A 322 -2.83 18.71 15.84
N GLU A 323 -2.63 20.00 15.60
CA GLU A 323 -3.27 20.74 14.50
C GLU A 323 -2.97 20.17 13.09
N ASP A 324 -1.92 19.35 12.95
CA ASP A 324 -1.46 18.82 11.66
C ASP A 324 -1.19 17.29 11.59
N GLU A 325 -1.44 16.51 12.66
CA GLU A 325 -1.04 15.08 12.70
C GLU A 325 -2.10 14.11 13.26
N THR A 326 -2.13 12.89 12.71
CA THR A 326 -2.98 11.81 13.24
C THR A 326 -2.26 11.01 14.33
N LYS A 327 -2.58 11.31 15.60
CA LYS A 327 -1.93 10.68 16.75
C LYS A 327 -2.09 9.16 16.78
N ALA A 328 -3.22 8.60 16.35
CA ALA A 328 -3.39 7.14 16.28
C ALA A 328 -2.36 6.44 15.39
N ALA A 329 -2.11 6.97 14.19
CA ALA A 329 -1.14 6.39 13.26
C ALA A 329 0.30 6.55 13.78
N ASN A 330 0.64 7.72 14.32
CA ASN A 330 1.95 7.95 14.93
C ASN A 330 2.17 7.09 16.18
N TYR A 331 1.14 6.91 17.00
CA TYR A 331 1.19 6.02 18.17
C TYR A 331 1.44 4.58 17.74
N MET A 332 0.74 4.09 16.71
CA MET A 332 1.01 2.77 16.13
C MET A 332 2.46 2.69 15.61
N LYS A 333 2.95 3.72 14.93
CA LYS A 333 4.33 3.75 14.43
C LYS A 333 5.35 3.62 15.56
N ASP A 334 5.22 4.48 16.58
CA ASP A 334 6.22 4.62 17.62
C ASP A 334 6.19 3.43 18.58
N PHE A 335 5.01 3.02 19.04
CA PHE A 335 4.89 2.01 20.10
C PHE A 335 4.72 0.58 19.58
N TYR A 336 4.47 0.37 18.28
CA TYR A 336 4.27 -0.96 17.72
C TYR A 336 5.22 -1.26 16.56
N ILE A 337 5.24 -0.42 15.52
CA ILE A 337 6.08 -0.69 14.34
C ILE A 337 7.56 -0.61 14.70
N LEU A 338 8.01 0.48 15.33
CA LEU A 338 9.41 0.66 15.69
C LEU A 338 9.86 -0.33 16.76
N GLU A 339 8.98 -0.68 17.70
CA GLU A 339 9.24 -1.69 18.71
C GLU A 339 9.40 -3.10 18.11
N GLU A 340 8.59 -3.46 17.10
CA GLU A 340 8.74 -4.72 16.38
C GLU A 340 10.02 -4.74 15.54
N ILE A 341 10.37 -3.64 14.87
CA ILE A 341 11.64 -3.50 14.14
C ILE A 341 12.83 -3.64 15.09
N LYS A 342 12.79 -2.95 16.24
CA LYS A 342 13.82 -3.04 17.29
C LYS A 342 14.03 -4.49 17.71
N LYS A 343 12.94 -5.21 18.01
CA LYS A 343 12.98 -6.62 18.38
C LYS A 343 13.66 -7.48 17.31
N ILE A 344 13.30 -7.29 16.04
CA ILE A 344 13.92 -8.02 14.92
C ILE A 344 15.42 -7.69 14.80
N ILE A 345 15.81 -6.42 14.99
CA ILE A 345 17.22 -6.01 14.99
C ILE A 345 17.98 -6.74 16.10
N VAL A 346 17.47 -6.75 17.33
CA VAL A 346 18.08 -7.46 18.46
C VAL A 346 18.20 -8.96 18.20
N GLU A 347 17.13 -9.61 17.73
CA GLU A 347 17.12 -11.04 17.39
C GLU A 347 18.13 -11.39 16.29
N THR A 348 18.28 -10.49 15.32
CA THR A 348 19.25 -10.63 14.21
C THR A 348 20.68 -10.58 14.72
N PHE A 349 20.98 -9.70 15.67
CA PHE A 349 22.29 -9.63 16.33
C PHE A 349 22.62 -10.89 17.12
N VAL A 350 21.63 -11.49 17.79
CA VAL A 350 21.82 -12.75 18.52
C VAL A 350 22.02 -13.92 17.56
N SER A 351 21.27 -13.95 16.45
CA SER A 351 21.25 -15.08 15.51
C SER A 351 22.48 -15.16 14.61
N SER A 352 23.04 -14.01 14.19
CA SER A 352 24.19 -13.91 13.27
C SER A 352 25.45 -14.63 13.75
N ARG A 353 25.56 -14.91 15.06
CA ARG A 353 26.70 -15.62 15.66
C ARG A 353 26.48 -17.11 15.88
N SER A 354 25.23 -17.57 15.86
CA SER A 354 24.88 -18.97 16.15
C SER A 354 25.08 -19.92 14.97
N ASN A 355 25.59 -19.45 13.81
CA ASN A 355 25.63 -20.16 12.52
C ASN A 355 24.28 -20.78 12.10
N LYS A 356 23.18 -20.40 12.75
CA LYS A 356 21.84 -20.66 12.23
C LYS A 356 21.62 -19.68 11.10
N ASP A 357 21.24 -20.19 9.94
CA ASP A 357 20.87 -19.39 8.77
C ASP A 357 20.02 -18.20 9.22
N SER A 358 20.56 -16.99 9.10
CA SER A 358 19.80 -15.80 9.44
C SER A 358 18.59 -15.76 8.52
N LEU A 359 17.39 -15.77 9.09
CA LEU A 359 16.12 -15.76 8.36
C LEU A 359 15.98 -14.56 7.41
N LEU A 360 16.81 -13.52 7.61
CA LEU A 360 16.84 -12.29 6.82
C LEU A 360 18.08 -12.23 5.93
N SER A 361 17.92 -11.74 4.70
CA SER A 361 19.05 -11.42 3.83
C SER A 361 19.85 -10.24 4.38
N SER A 362 21.12 -10.09 3.98
CA SER A 362 21.94 -8.94 4.37
C SER A 362 21.29 -7.60 3.99
N GLU A 363 20.67 -7.53 2.82
CA GLU A 363 19.98 -6.32 2.34
C GLU A 363 18.77 -5.96 3.20
N GLN A 364 17.97 -6.95 3.61
CA GLN A 364 16.82 -6.72 4.49
C GLN A 364 17.25 -6.23 5.87
N ARG A 365 18.36 -6.77 6.40
CA ARG A 365 18.93 -6.30 7.67
C ARG A 365 19.38 -4.85 7.58
N ASP A 366 20.13 -4.50 6.54
CA ASP A 366 20.64 -3.15 6.32
C ASP A 366 19.49 -2.13 6.24
N GLU A 367 18.43 -2.48 5.52
CA GLU A 367 17.29 -1.59 5.33
C GLU A 367 16.40 -1.49 6.58
N LEU A 368 16.30 -2.53 7.41
CA LEU A 368 15.65 -2.45 8.73
C LEU A 368 16.33 -1.42 9.63
N ILE A 369 17.66 -1.45 9.67
CA ILE A 369 18.47 -0.54 10.49
C ILE A 369 18.33 0.88 9.98
N ARG A 370 18.38 1.08 8.66
CA ARG A 370 18.16 2.41 8.05
C ARG A 370 16.76 2.93 8.34
N PHE A 371 15.73 2.09 8.21
CA PHE A 371 14.37 2.47 8.55
C PHE A 371 14.28 2.90 10.02
N PHE A 372 14.84 2.11 10.94
CA PHE A 372 14.84 2.42 12.37
C PHE A 372 15.62 3.70 12.68
N TYR A 373 16.76 3.90 12.04
CA TYR A 373 17.57 5.11 12.18
C TYR A 373 16.83 6.37 11.68
N ASP A 374 16.19 6.28 10.51
CA ASP A 374 15.47 7.39 9.86
C ASP A 374 14.19 7.78 10.62
N LYS A 375 13.46 6.78 11.15
CA LYS A 375 12.11 6.96 11.71
C LYS A 375 12.08 6.94 13.24
N GLY A 376 13.06 6.32 13.87
CA GLY A 376 13.17 6.20 15.31
C GLY A 376 13.55 7.53 15.95
N SER A 377 12.79 7.94 16.97
CA SER A 377 13.19 9.06 17.82
C SER A 377 14.45 8.75 18.63
N VAL A 378 15.03 9.78 19.24
CA VAL A 378 16.18 9.65 20.16
C VAL A 378 15.91 8.62 21.26
N ASN A 379 14.68 8.58 21.80
CA ASN A 379 14.29 7.59 22.80
C ASN A 379 14.43 6.15 22.28
N HIS A 380 13.96 5.88 21.05
CA HIS A 380 14.03 4.54 20.46
C HIS A 380 15.48 4.08 20.27
N LYS A 381 16.35 4.98 19.81
CA LYS A 381 17.78 4.71 19.59
C LYS A 381 18.49 4.32 20.90
N ILE A 382 18.21 5.03 21.99
CA ILE A 382 18.76 4.71 23.32
C ILE A 382 18.20 3.41 23.88
N LYS A 383 16.90 3.12 23.71
CA LYS A 383 16.31 1.84 24.14
C LYS A 383 16.91 0.65 23.40
N LEU A 384 17.18 0.79 22.10
CA LEU A 384 17.88 -0.24 21.33
C LEU A 384 19.31 -0.46 21.86
N ASP A 385 20.04 0.62 22.17
CA ASP A 385 21.37 0.51 22.80
C ASP A 385 21.33 -0.25 24.12
N GLU A 386 20.37 0.08 24.97
CA GLU A 386 20.16 -0.59 26.25
C GLU A 386 19.92 -2.09 26.07
N GLU A 387 18.97 -2.49 25.22
CA GLU A 387 18.68 -3.90 24.95
C GLU A 387 19.89 -4.65 24.39
N LEU A 388 20.65 -4.05 23.47
CA LEU A 388 21.85 -4.65 22.90
C LEU A 388 22.97 -4.80 23.93
N THR A 389 23.16 -3.81 24.81
CA THR A 389 24.15 -3.89 25.90
C THR A 389 23.74 -4.83 27.02
N GLY A 390 22.44 -5.09 27.19
CA GLY A 390 21.90 -6.06 28.14
C GLY A 390 22.07 -7.52 27.71
N LEU A 391 22.51 -7.78 26.48
CA LEU A 391 22.85 -9.13 26.01
C LEU A 391 24.15 -9.61 26.69
N ASN A 392 24.24 -10.91 27.01
CA ASN A 392 25.39 -11.55 27.70
C ASN A 392 26.78 -11.13 27.14
N SER A 393 27.81 -11.17 28.00
CA SER A 393 29.18 -10.69 27.75
C SER A 393 29.82 -11.12 26.42
N GLU A 394 29.42 -12.27 25.87
CA GLU A 394 29.89 -12.74 24.57
C GLU A 394 29.34 -11.89 23.41
N ASN A 395 28.09 -11.42 23.46
CA ASN A 395 27.45 -10.61 22.40
C ASN A 395 28.01 -9.18 22.30
N ILE A 396 28.67 -8.70 23.35
CA ILE A 396 29.33 -7.40 23.42
C ILE A 396 30.47 -7.30 22.37
N SER A 397 31.10 -8.42 22.01
CA SER A 397 32.26 -8.43 21.11
C SER A 397 31.97 -7.90 19.68
N LEU A 398 30.82 -8.23 19.08
CA LEU A 398 30.45 -7.73 17.75
C LEU A 398 30.04 -6.25 17.81
N TYR A 399 29.33 -5.87 18.88
CA TYR A 399 28.94 -4.48 19.14
C TYR A 399 30.19 -3.58 19.33
N SER A 400 31.18 -4.05 20.09
CA SER A 400 32.48 -3.40 20.25
C SER A 400 33.26 -3.32 18.93
N GLU A 401 33.31 -4.41 18.15
CA GLU A 401 33.98 -4.46 16.84
C GLU A 401 33.40 -3.44 15.86
N VAL A 402 32.06 -3.33 15.80
CA VAL A 402 31.38 -2.34 14.94
C VAL A 402 31.68 -0.91 15.40
N LEU A 403 31.82 -0.65 16.70
CA LEU A 403 32.10 0.67 17.24
C LEU A 403 33.56 1.12 17.02
N GLU A 404 34.51 0.19 17.15
CA GLU A 404 35.95 0.48 17.09
C GLU A 404 36.50 0.52 15.66
N THR A 405 35.83 -0.13 14.70
CA THR A 405 36.30 -0.21 13.32
C THR A 405 35.93 1.04 12.51
N ASN A 406 36.87 1.51 11.67
CA ASN A 406 36.61 2.62 10.75
C ASN A 406 35.56 2.22 9.69
N ILE A 407 34.63 3.12 9.36
CA ILE A 407 33.50 2.82 8.47
C ILE A 407 33.93 2.38 7.06
N LYS A 408 35.13 2.79 6.63
CA LYS A 408 35.70 2.40 5.33
C LYS A 408 36.11 0.92 5.30
N ASP A 409 36.50 0.39 6.45
CA ASP A 409 37.07 -0.94 6.60
C ASP A 409 36.02 -1.97 7.05
N LEU A 410 34.83 -1.49 7.46
CA LEU A 410 33.71 -2.35 7.81
C LEU A 410 33.10 -3.03 6.56
N PRO A 411 32.77 -4.34 6.66
CA PRO A 411 31.91 -5.01 5.70
C PRO A 411 30.64 -4.19 5.41
N GLY A 412 30.17 -4.20 4.15
CA GLY A 412 29.05 -3.37 3.71
C GLY A 412 27.81 -3.46 4.61
N HIS A 413 27.49 -4.68 5.07
CA HIS A 413 26.35 -4.99 5.93
C HIS A 413 26.48 -4.53 7.40
N LEU A 414 27.67 -4.05 7.82
CA LEU A 414 27.89 -3.49 9.15
C LEU A 414 27.95 -1.96 9.16
N LYS A 415 27.98 -1.33 7.97
CA LYS A 415 28.00 0.13 7.85
C LYS A 415 26.74 0.80 8.42
N PRO A 416 25.50 0.30 8.19
CA PRO A 416 24.31 0.89 8.78
C PRO A 416 24.34 0.86 10.31
N PHE A 417 24.85 -0.22 10.90
CA PHE A 417 25.03 -0.34 12.35
C PHE A 417 26.03 0.69 12.89
N ASN A 418 27.19 0.85 12.24
CA ASN A 418 28.18 1.85 12.67
C ASN A 418 27.62 3.27 12.66
N VAL A 419 26.80 3.63 11.66
CA VAL A 419 26.15 4.94 11.58
C VAL A 419 25.18 5.12 12.76
N LEU A 420 24.30 4.14 12.99
CA LEU A 420 23.33 4.18 14.09
C LEU A 420 24.03 4.29 15.45
N PHE A 421 25.08 3.50 15.70
CA PHE A 421 25.77 3.50 16.99
C PHE A 421 26.59 4.77 17.23
N LYS A 422 27.19 5.36 16.18
CA LYS A 422 27.82 6.68 16.31
C LYS A 422 26.82 7.76 16.67
N ASP A 423 25.63 7.73 16.07
CA ASP A 423 24.56 8.67 16.43
C ASP A 423 24.12 8.50 17.89
N ILE A 424 23.99 7.26 18.36
CA ILE A 424 23.74 6.95 19.79
C ILE A 424 24.85 7.51 20.70
N GLN A 425 26.13 7.36 20.32
CA GLN A 425 27.24 7.93 21.07
C GLN A 425 27.17 9.46 21.13
N LEU A 426 26.81 10.11 20.02
CA LEU A 426 26.60 11.56 19.98
C LEU A 426 25.44 11.99 20.88
N ILE A 427 24.35 11.22 20.93
CA ILE A 427 23.24 11.47 21.86
C ILE A 427 23.74 11.45 23.30
N TYR A 428 24.49 10.42 23.72
CA TYR A 428 25.08 10.36 25.07
C TYR A 428 26.01 11.56 25.34
N GLN A 429 26.82 11.98 24.38
CA GLN A 429 27.74 13.12 24.53
C GLN A 429 27.03 14.49 24.60
N SER A 430 25.90 14.62 23.91
CA SER A 430 25.14 15.88 23.82
C SER A 430 24.30 16.20 25.06
N ILE A 431 24.13 15.24 25.98
CA ILE A 431 23.38 15.45 27.22
C ILE A 431 24.38 15.78 28.33
N PRO A 432 24.52 17.06 28.73
CA PRO A 432 25.49 17.45 29.75
C PRO A 432 25.08 16.92 31.13
N LEU A 433 26.08 16.49 31.89
CA LEU A 433 25.93 16.13 33.29
C LEU A 433 26.19 17.34 34.17
N VAL A 434 25.41 17.46 35.25
CA VAL A 434 25.72 18.36 36.35
C VAL A 434 26.58 17.57 37.35
N GLY A 435 27.90 17.70 37.25
CA GLY A 435 28.89 17.12 38.17
C GLY A 435 29.78 16.01 37.58
N GLU A 436 30.82 15.63 38.33
CA GLU A 436 31.70 14.49 38.02
C GLU A 436 30.93 13.18 38.30
N SER A 437 30.35 12.59 37.26
CA SER A 437 29.77 11.25 37.33
C SER A 437 30.45 10.34 36.34
N ASP A 438 30.59 9.06 36.70
CA ASP A 438 31.19 8.07 35.82
C ASP A 438 30.32 7.81 34.57
N ILE A 439 30.94 7.30 33.52
CA ILE A 439 30.30 7.08 32.20
C ILE A 439 29.10 6.11 32.30
N ASN A 440 29.13 5.16 33.24
CA ASN A 440 28.06 4.18 33.41
C ASN A 440 26.82 4.81 34.06
N THR A 441 27.03 5.64 35.07
CA THR A 441 25.99 6.43 35.75
C THR A 441 25.32 7.39 34.77
N HIS A 442 26.11 8.02 33.90
CA HIS A 442 25.58 8.85 32.80
C HIS A 442 24.65 8.07 31.87
N LYS A 443 25.10 6.91 31.39
CA LYS A 443 24.30 6.06 30.49
C LYS A 443 23.00 5.61 31.15
N ILE A 444 23.04 5.20 32.42
CA ILE A 444 21.84 4.81 33.18
C ILE A 444 20.84 5.96 33.27
N MET A 445 21.31 7.19 33.55
CA MET A 445 20.44 8.37 33.58
C MET A 445 19.78 8.64 32.23
N VAL A 446 20.57 8.64 31.14
CA VAL A 446 20.06 8.87 29.78
C VAL A 446 19.06 7.79 29.38
N ARG A 447 19.30 6.52 29.74
CA ARG A 447 18.35 5.41 29.52
C ARG A 447 17.03 5.64 30.26
N LYS A 448 17.09 5.99 31.54
CA LYS A 448 15.90 6.32 32.32
C LYS A 448 15.09 7.49 31.72
N LEU A 449 15.78 8.51 31.19
CA LEU A 449 15.13 9.61 30.48
C LEU A 449 14.46 9.14 29.17
N ALA A 450 15.09 8.19 28.46
CA ALA A 450 14.53 7.60 27.25
C ALA A 450 13.29 6.72 27.55
N GLU A 451 13.32 5.94 28.64
CA GLU A 451 12.18 5.16 29.13
C GLU A 451 10.96 6.04 29.40
N GLN A 452 11.18 7.19 30.06
CA GLN A 452 10.14 8.19 30.35
C GLN A 452 9.76 9.05 29.14
N ASN A 453 10.33 8.77 27.96
CA ASN A 453 10.16 9.49 26.71
C ASN A 453 10.59 10.97 26.73
N LEU A 454 11.38 11.40 27.72
CA LEU A 454 11.71 12.81 27.94
C LEU A 454 12.80 13.36 27.01
N LEU A 455 13.62 12.51 26.36
CA LEU A 455 14.68 13.01 25.47
C LEU A 455 14.10 13.66 24.21
N THR A 456 13.07 13.06 23.62
CA THR A 456 12.41 13.62 22.42
C THR A 456 11.77 14.98 22.71
N ASN A 457 11.17 15.16 23.89
CA ASN A 457 10.58 16.45 24.29
C ASN A 457 11.65 17.53 24.49
N LYS A 458 12.80 17.16 25.07
CA LYS A 458 13.93 18.08 25.24
C LYS A 458 14.52 18.52 23.90
N VAL A 459 14.67 17.60 22.95
CA VAL A 459 15.15 17.91 21.59
C VAL A 459 14.17 18.85 20.87
N LYS A 460 12.86 18.56 20.89
CA LYS A 460 11.84 19.45 20.31
C LYS A 460 11.90 20.86 20.91
N LEU A 461 12.07 20.95 22.22
CA LEU A 461 12.17 22.23 22.92
C LEU A 461 13.45 22.98 22.52
N GLN A 462 14.57 22.28 22.36
CA GLN A 462 15.84 22.86 21.96
C GLN A 462 15.84 23.30 20.47
N GLU A 463 15.20 22.54 19.59
CA GLU A 463 14.96 22.91 18.19
C GLU A 463 14.07 24.15 18.09
N ALA A 464 12.95 24.20 18.81
CA ALA A 464 12.08 25.37 18.87
C ALA A 464 12.82 26.61 19.39
N VAL A 465 13.65 26.46 20.42
CA VAL A 465 14.51 27.53 20.94
C VAL A 465 15.55 27.96 19.90
N ASN A 466 16.15 27.04 19.16
CA ASN A 466 17.13 27.37 18.11
C ASN A 466 16.47 28.06 16.90
N GLU A 467 15.26 27.67 16.52
CA GLU A 467 14.48 28.30 15.47
C GLU A 467 14.02 29.72 15.88
N LEU A 468 13.60 29.90 17.14
CA LEU A 468 13.34 31.21 17.72
C LEU A 468 14.61 32.08 17.71
N LYS A 469 15.76 31.53 18.13
CA LYS A 469 17.05 32.24 18.09
C LYS A 469 17.45 32.64 16.68
N SER A 470 17.24 31.80 15.67
CA SER A 470 17.56 32.13 14.29
C SER A 470 16.62 33.22 13.74
N LYS A 471 15.31 33.14 14.01
CA LYS A 471 14.34 34.19 13.67
C LYS A 471 14.62 35.51 14.37
N VAL A 472 15.02 35.48 15.65
CA VAL A 472 15.41 36.66 16.43
C VAL A 472 16.74 37.24 15.92
N SER A 473 17.72 36.41 15.56
CA SER A 473 19.00 36.86 14.98
C SER A 473 18.83 37.56 13.63
N PHE A 474 17.83 37.15 12.84
CA PHE A 474 17.46 37.79 11.59
C PHE A 474 16.85 39.18 11.80
N ILE A 475 16.13 39.38 12.91
CA ILE A 475 15.57 40.68 13.33
C ILE A 475 16.69 41.60 13.85
N SER A 476 17.65 41.08 14.62
CA SER A 476 18.79 41.86 15.12
C SER A 476 19.80 42.27 14.03
N GLY A 477 19.77 41.62 12.86
CA GLY A 477 20.63 41.97 11.71
C GLY A 477 20.10 43.09 10.82
N ARG A 478 18.82 43.51 10.96
CA ARG A 478 18.19 44.54 10.11
C ARG A 478 17.94 45.89 10.80
N TYR A 479 18.13 45.96 12.10
CA TYR A 479 18.06 47.21 12.85
C TYR A 479 19.23 47.27 13.83
N PRO A 480 20.08 48.32 13.79
CA PRO A 480 21.04 48.55 14.86
C PRO A 480 20.23 48.81 16.14
N ASN A 481 20.27 47.86 17.07
CA ASN A 481 19.47 47.91 18.29
C ASN A 481 20.09 48.90 19.30
N PRO A 482 19.37 49.92 19.80
CA PRO A 482 19.88 50.88 20.77
C PRO A 482 19.92 50.38 22.23
N TYR A 483 19.66 49.08 22.49
CA TYR A 483 19.66 48.54 23.86
C TYR A 483 20.60 47.35 24.01
N ASN A 484 21.88 47.66 24.27
CA ASN A 484 22.93 46.69 24.58
C ASN A 484 22.93 46.19 26.05
N ASN A 485 21.84 46.36 26.80
CA ASN A 485 21.79 46.05 28.25
C ASN A 485 20.85 44.90 28.66
N LEU A 486 20.30 44.11 27.73
CA LEU A 486 19.44 42.96 28.08
C LEU A 486 20.14 41.61 28.07
N THR A 487 21.41 41.54 27.64
CA THR A 487 22.20 40.30 27.64
C THR A 487 22.62 39.85 29.05
N GLN A 488 22.42 40.67 30.08
CA GLN A 488 22.68 40.30 31.49
C GLN A 488 21.46 39.71 32.24
N VAL A 489 20.26 39.68 31.64
CA VAL A 489 19.05 39.19 32.35
C VAL A 489 18.80 37.70 32.14
N ILE A 490 19.41 37.06 31.13
CA ILE A 490 19.20 35.62 30.85
C ILE A 490 20.20 34.72 31.61
N GLN A 491 21.30 35.26 32.13
CA GLN A 491 22.29 34.47 32.89
C GLN A 491 22.00 34.36 34.40
N THR A 492 20.99 35.08 34.93
CA THR A 492 20.70 35.12 36.37
C THR A 492 19.41 34.40 36.78
N ASP A 493 18.63 33.86 35.85
CA ASP A 493 17.31 33.25 36.16
C ASP A 493 17.31 31.72 36.34
N GLU A 494 18.47 31.04 36.25
CA GLU A 494 18.56 29.60 36.59
C GLU A 494 18.65 29.32 38.11
N LEU A 495 18.94 30.33 38.95
CA LEU A 495 19.04 30.17 40.41
C LEU A 495 17.89 30.80 41.21
N GLY A 496 17.08 31.70 40.62
CA GLY A 496 16.03 32.43 41.34
C GLY A 496 14.69 31.69 41.53
N TYR A 497 14.44 30.63 40.76
CA TYR A 497 13.15 29.92 40.78
C TYR A 497 13.03 28.88 41.91
N LEU A 498 14.16 28.45 42.50
CA LEU A 498 14.18 27.48 43.60
C LEU A 498 14.12 28.12 45.00
N GLU A 499 14.41 29.42 45.16
CA GLU A 499 14.31 30.11 46.46
C GLU A 499 12.94 30.75 46.74
N LYS A 500 12.10 31.00 45.72
CA LYS A 500 10.76 31.58 45.91
C LYS A 500 9.68 30.61 46.41
N LEU A 501 10.01 29.35 46.68
CA LEU A 501 9.12 28.39 47.35
C LEU A 501 9.19 28.42 48.89
N LYS A 502 9.99 29.31 49.49
CA LYS A 502 10.08 29.47 50.95
C LYS A 502 9.77 30.92 51.37
N GLY A 503 8.50 31.30 51.39
CA GLY A 503 8.12 32.55 52.06
C GLY A 503 6.77 33.15 51.66
N THR A 504 5.76 32.90 52.49
CA THR A 504 4.64 33.82 52.85
C THR A 504 3.85 34.49 51.71
N ARG A 505 2.61 34.03 51.46
CA ARG A 505 1.33 34.48 52.05
C ARG A 505 0.81 35.85 51.56
N LYS A 506 -0.39 35.75 50.93
CA LYS A 506 -1.53 36.68 50.80
C LYS A 506 -1.73 37.39 49.47
N ALA A 507 -2.54 36.75 48.62
CA ALA A 507 -3.77 37.34 48.06
C ALA A 507 -4.71 36.19 47.65
N SER A 508 -5.95 36.20 48.13
CA SER A 508 -7.00 35.20 47.88
C SER A 508 -8.04 35.75 46.87
N PRO A 509 -9.08 34.99 46.46
CA PRO A 509 -9.03 33.79 45.62
C PRO A 509 -10.01 33.87 44.42
N LEU A 510 -9.75 33.15 43.33
CA LEU A 510 -10.81 32.69 42.42
C LEU A 510 -11.15 31.26 42.82
N LYS A 511 -12.34 31.07 43.38
CA LYS A 511 -12.92 29.75 43.71
C LYS A 511 -13.18 28.99 42.41
N VAL A 512 -12.54 27.84 42.25
CA VAL A 512 -13.05 26.74 41.44
C VAL A 512 -13.27 25.59 42.41
N GLU A 513 -14.53 25.19 42.58
CA GLU A 513 -14.90 24.04 43.41
C GLU A 513 -14.52 22.75 42.67
N ILE A 514 -13.62 21.98 43.28
CA ILE A 514 -13.27 20.62 42.84
C ILE A 514 -14.23 19.67 43.58
N PRO A 515 -14.97 18.79 42.89
CA PRO A 515 -15.84 17.81 43.54
C PRO A 515 -15.06 16.83 44.44
N ASP A 516 -15.58 16.57 45.65
CA ASP A 516 -14.95 15.76 46.71
C ASP A 516 -14.65 14.29 46.37
N TRP A 517 -15.02 13.80 45.19
CA TRP A 517 -14.67 12.45 44.74
C TRP A 517 -13.28 12.35 44.09
N ILE A 518 -12.58 13.47 43.86
CA ILE A 518 -11.23 13.51 43.26
C ILE A 518 -10.10 13.33 44.31
N LEU A 519 -10.40 13.31 45.62
CA LEU A 519 -9.37 13.25 46.68
C LEU A 519 -9.40 12.01 47.59
N LYS A 520 -9.89 10.86 47.10
CA LYS A 520 -9.69 9.58 47.80
C LYS A 520 -9.25 8.48 46.84
N VAL A 521 -7.96 8.17 46.90
CA VAL A 521 -7.40 6.87 46.53
C VAL A 521 -6.75 6.35 47.81
N ASP A 522 -7.30 5.26 48.34
CA ASP A 522 -6.58 4.34 49.22
C ASP A 522 -5.58 3.51 48.38
#